data_AF-G7GG01-F1
#
_entry.id   AF-G7GG01-F1
#
_cell.length_a   1.000
_cell.length_b   1.000
_cell.length_c   1.000
_cell.angle_alpha   90.00
_cell.angle_beta   90.00
_cell.angle_gamma   90.00
#
_symmetry.space_group_name_H-M   'P 1'
#
loop_
_entity.id
_entity.type
_entity.pdbx_description
1 polymer ?
#
loop_
_entity_poly.entity_id
_entity_poly.type
_entity_poly.pdbx_seq_one_letter_code
_entity_poly.pdbx_strand_id
1 'polypeptide(L)'
;MAQYAVLAWSGTNPDLAHFSDNVRILEDAAQAGCLSSEDASALIHAYLRERAESHRLALANQSMQVNAADWHDTREIVCKLWQRLIDPSATIALDSE
;
A
#
# COMPACT_ATOMS: atom_id res chain seq x y z
N MET A 1 0.52 -5.45 -0.69
CA MET A 1 1.07 -5.62 0.68
C MET A 1 0.02 -6.08 1.69
N ALA A 2 -1.16 -5.47 1.79
CA ALA A 2 -2.22 -5.92 2.72
C ALA A 2 -2.52 -7.44 2.64
N GLN A 3 -2.79 -7.96 1.44
CA GLN A 3 -3.03 -9.41 1.26
C GLN A 3 -1.85 -10.29 1.68
N TYR A 4 -0.62 -9.86 1.39
CA TYR A 4 0.59 -10.56 1.84
C TYR A 4 0.65 -10.59 3.37
N ALA A 5 0.35 -9.49 4.05
CA ALA A 5 0.33 -9.42 5.51
C ALA A 5 -0.65 -10.44 6.12
N VAL A 6 -1.87 -10.55 5.57
CA VAL A 6 -2.85 -11.54 6.00
C VAL A 6 -2.31 -12.96 5.81
N LEU A 7 -1.75 -13.27 4.63
CA LEU A 7 -1.22 -14.61 4.35
C LEU A 7 -0.01 -14.96 5.20
N ALA A 8 0.87 -13.99 5.47
CA ALA A 8 2.10 -14.19 6.22
C ALA A 8 1.84 -14.36 7.72
N TRP A 9 0.83 -13.69 8.28
CA TRP A 9 0.72 -13.54 9.74
C TRP A 9 -0.63 -13.94 10.36
N SER A 10 -1.68 -14.20 9.57
CA SER A 10 -2.98 -14.60 10.14
C SER A 10 -2.95 -15.96 10.85
N GLY A 11 -1.97 -16.82 10.53
CA GLY A 11 -1.78 -18.09 11.24
C GLY A 11 -1.40 -17.92 12.72
N THR A 12 -0.73 -16.82 13.08
CA THR A 12 -0.37 -16.49 14.48
C THR A 12 -1.23 -15.36 15.05
N ASN A 13 -1.82 -14.53 14.21
CA ASN A 13 -2.67 -13.40 14.58
C ASN A 13 -4.01 -13.48 13.81
N PRO A 14 -4.98 -14.30 14.26
CA PRO A 14 -6.22 -14.56 13.53
C PRO A 14 -7.03 -13.29 13.20
N ASP A 15 -6.90 -12.25 14.02
CA ASP A 15 -7.60 -10.97 13.84
C ASP A 15 -7.21 -10.27 12.52
N LEU A 16 -6.02 -10.52 11.97
CA LEU A 16 -5.63 -9.96 10.65
C LEU A 16 -6.52 -10.44 9.50
N ALA A 17 -7.21 -11.58 9.66
CA ALA A 17 -8.15 -12.11 8.67
C ALA A 17 -9.60 -11.67 8.90
N HIS A 18 -9.84 -10.75 9.85
CA HIS A 18 -11.19 -10.30 10.19
C HIS A 18 -11.79 -9.35 9.16
N PHE A 19 -10.98 -8.42 8.63
CA PHE A 19 -11.41 -7.45 7.62
C PHE A 19 -10.89 -7.79 6.23
N SER A 20 -11.61 -7.33 5.21
CA SER A 20 -11.23 -7.50 3.80
C SER A 20 -10.68 -6.24 3.15
N ASP A 21 -10.79 -5.08 3.80
CA ASP A 21 -10.30 -3.81 3.26
C ASP A 21 -8.85 -3.52 3.66
N ASN A 22 -8.12 -2.86 2.76
CA ASN A 22 -6.69 -2.60 2.94
C ASN A 22 -6.36 -1.75 4.17
N VAL A 23 -7.24 -0.81 4.55
CA VAL A 23 -6.94 0.13 5.64
C VAL A 23 -6.91 -0.63 6.95
N ARG A 24 -7.99 -1.33 7.28
CA ARG A 24 -8.08 -2.09 8.53
C ARG A 24 -7.07 -3.23 8.60
N ILE A 25 -6.81 -3.92 7.48
CA ILE A 25 -5.75 -4.95 7.44
C ILE A 25 -4.38 -4.36 7.82
N LEU A 26 -4.05 -3.16 7.32
CA LEU A 26 -2.77 -2.52 7.62
C LEU A 26 -2.72 -1.99 9.05
N GLU A 27 -3.84 -1.49 9.58
CA GLU A 27 -3.97 -1.10 11.00
C GLU A 27 -3.77 -2.30 11.94
N ASP A 28 -4.45 -3.42 11.65
CA ASP A 28 -4.33 -4.65 12.44
C ASP A 28 -2.92 -5.24 12.36
N ALA A 29 -2.28 -5.18 11.20
CA ALA A 29 -0.88 -5.59 11.05
C ALA A 29 0.09 -4.73 11.89
N ALA A 30 -0.19 -3.44 12.06
CA ALA A 30 0.56 -2.58 12.97
C ALA A 30 0.28 -2.91 14.45
N GLN A 31 -1.00 -3.11 14.79
CA GLN A 31 -1.43 -3.43 16.15
C GLN A 31 -0.86 -4.78 16.62
N ALA A 32 -0.73 -5.75 15.72
CA ALA A 32 -0.10 -7.05 15.97
C ALA A 32 1.44 -6.99 15.94
N GLY A 33 2.05 -5.82 15.70
CA GLY A 33 3.50 -5.65 15.64
C GLY A 33 4.18 -6.29 14.42
N CYS A 34 3.40 -6.71 13.42
CA CYS A 34 3.92 -7.31 12.19
C CYS A 34 4.47 -6.25 11.21
N LEU A 35 3.92 -5.04 11.27
CA LEU A 35 4.42 -3.85 10.61
C LEU A 35 4.69 -2.76 11.66
N SER A 36 5.64 -1.88 11.39
CA SER A 36 5.75 -0.66 12.20
C SER A 36 4.53 0.24 11.93
N SER A 37 4.14 1.03 12.94
CA SER A 37 3.03 1.99 12.78
C SER A 37 3.32 3.01 11.67
N GLU A 38 4.57 3.44 11.53
CA GLU A 38 5.00 4.36 10.47
C GLU A 38 4.79 3.76 9.07
N ASP A 39 5.20 2.50 8.87
CA ASP A 39 5.03 1.83 7.58
C ASP A 39 3.57 1.58 7.23
N ALA A 40 2.78 1.15 8.21
CA ALA A 40 1.35 0.95 8.02
C ALA A 40 0.66 2.27 7.66
N SER A 41 0.95 3.35 8.37
CA SER A 41 0.44 4.68 8.03
C SER A 41 0.87 5.12 6.65
N ALA A 42 2.14 4.93 6.27
CA ALA A 42 2.63 5.28 4.94
C ALA A 42 1.88 4.55 3.82
N LEU A 43 1.62 3.24 4.00
CA LEU A 43 0.83 2.44 3.05
C LEU A 43 -0.64 2.86 2.99
N ILE A 44 -1.25 3.14 4.15
CA ILE A 44 -2.64 3.62 4.22
C ILE A 44 -2.76 4.96 3.50
N HIS A 45 -1.85 5.91 3.77
CA HIS A 45 -1.84 7.21 3.10
C HIS A 45 -1.66 7.08 1.58
N ALA A 46 -0.74 6.23 1.13
CA ALA A 46 -0.55 5.96 -0.29
C ALA A 46 -1.83 5.39 -0.96
N TYR A 47 -2.48 4.42 -0.31
CA TYR A 47 -3.72 3.82 -0.78
C TYR A 47 -4.88 4.83 -0.83
N LEU A 48 -5.05 5.63 0.22
CA LEU A 48 -6.11 6.64 0.26
C LEU A 48 -5.88 7.74 -0.77
N ARG A 49 -4.63 8.16 -1.00
CA ARG A 49 -4.27 9.12 -2.05
C ARG A 49 -4.65 8.58 -3.43
N GLU A 50 -4.21 7.35 -3.76
CA GLU A 50 -4.54 6.68 -5.03
C GLU A 50 -6.05 6.57 -5.22
N ARG A 51 -6.77 6.05 -4.21
CA ARG A 51 -8.21 5.86 -4.28
C ARG A 51 -8.97 7.18 -4.46
N ALA A 52 -8.55 8.24 -3.76
CA ALA A 52 -9.16 9.56 -3.90
C ALA A 52 -8.99 10.12 -5.32
N GLU A 53 -7.79 9.98 -5.90
CA GLU A 53 -7.54 10.44 -7.27
C GLU A 53 -8.31 9.63 -8.30
N SER A 54 -8.29 8.30 -8.18
CA SER A 54 -9.08 7.40 -9.03
C SER A 54 -10.57 7.75 -9.00
N HIS A 55 -11.13 8.08 -7.82
CA HIS A 55 -12.50 8.57 -7.71
C HIS A 55 -12.70 9.94 -8.38
N ARG A 56 -11.77 10.89 -8.19
CA ARG A 56 -11.83 12.22 -8.80
C ARG A 56 -11.84 12.14 -10.33
N LEU A 57 -10.96 11.33 -10.92
CA LEU A 57 -10.85 11.15 -12.36
C LEU A 57 -12.09 10.46 -12.94
N ALA A 58 -12.62 9.45 -12.25
CA ALA A 58 -13.85 8.79 -12.65
C ALA A 58 -15.05 9.75 -12.66
N LEU A 59 -15.20 10.59 -11.64
CA LEU A 59 -16.25 11.61 -11.58
C LEU A 59 -16.10 12.68 -12.67
N ALA A 60 -14.87 13.01 -13.04
CA ALA A 60 -14.57 13.94 -14.13
C ALA A 60 -14.65 13.30 -15.53
N ASN A 61 -14.93 11.99 -15.62
CA ASN A 61 -14.92 11.20 -16.86
C ASN A 61 -13.59 11.33 -17.63
N GLN A 62 -12.48 11.38 -16.90
CA GLN A 62 -11.11 11.50 -17.42
C GLN A 62 -10.41 10.13 -17.46
N SER A 63 -9.32 10.04 -18.22
CA SER A 63 -8.43 8.87 -18.18
C SER A 63 -7.92 8.65 -16.76
N MET A 64 -7.78 7.38 -16.35
CA MET A 64 -7.19 6.99 -15.06
C MET A 64 -5.65 7.08 -15.08
N GLN A 65 -5.05 7.46 -16.20
CA GLN A 65 -3.62 7.73 -16.29
C GLN A 65 -3.31 9.12 -15.73
N VAL A 66 -2.34 9.16 -14.83
CA VAL A 66 -1.81 10.36 -14.18
C VAL A 66 -0.35 10.57 -14.58
N ASN A 67 0.16 11.78 -14.43
CA ASN A 67 1.57 12.06 -14.64
C ASN A 67 2.42 11.32 -13.58
N ALA A 68 3.39 10.52 -14.02
CA ALA A 68 4.24 9.73 -13.13
C ALA A 68 5.04 10.61 -12.16
N ALA A 69 5.43 11.82 -12.57
CA ALA A 69 6.21 12.74 -11.75
C ALA A 69 5.44 13.22 -10.51
N ASP A 70 4.13 13.47 -10.64
CA ASP A 70 3.28 13.92 -9.52
C ASP A 70 3.12 12.82 -8.44
N TRP A 71 3.39 11.57 -8.82
CA TRP A 71 3.24 10.38 -7.98
C TRP A 71 4.57 9.78 -7.52
N HIS A 72 5.70 10.42 -7.87
CA HIS A 72 7.04 9.92 -7.58
C HIS A 72 7.21 9.51 -6.11
N ASP A 73 6.98 10.42 -5.18
CA ASP A 73 7.23 10.16 -3.75
C ASP A 73 6.35 9.03 -3.18
N THR A 74 5.08 8.98 -3.61
CA THR A 74 4.17 7.91 -3.20
C THR A 74 4.62 6.56 -3.76
N ARG A 75 5.02 6.52 -5.04
CA ARG A 75 5.56 5.31 -5.66
C ARG A 75 6.85 4.88 -4.96
N GLU A 76 7.76 5.81 -4.68
CA GLU A 76 9.03 5.54 -4.01
C GLU A 76 8.81 4.87 -2.64
N ILE A 77 7.92 5.42 -1.82
CA ILE A 77 7.56 4.86 -0.50
C ILE A 77 7.02 3.43 -0.66
N VAL A 78 6.00 3.24 -1.51
CA VAL A 78 5.39 1.92 -1.72
C VAL A 78 6.40 0.90 -2.23
N CYS A 79 7.31 1.33 -3.10
CA CYS A 79 8.35 0.49 -3.70
C CYS A 79 9.43 0.08 -2.68
N LYS A 80 9.90 1.01 -1.84
CA LYS A 80 10.81 0.70 -0.73
C LYS A 80 10.19 -0.29 0.25
N LEU A 81 8.91 -0.10 0.57
CA LEU A 81 8.18 -1.01 1.46
C LEU A 81 7.95 -2.38 0.82
N TRP A 82 7.68 -2.43 -0.49
CA TRP A 82 7.60 -3.69 -1.23
C TRP A 82 8.91 -4.47 -1.17
N GLN A 83 10.04 -3.81 -1.44
CA GLN A 83 11.36 -4.44 -1.39
C GLN A 83 11.65 -5.00 -0.01
N ARG A 84 11.37 -4.24 1.04
CA ARG A 84 11.65 -4.70 2.41
C ARG A 84 10.75 -5.84 2.86
N LEU A 85 9.48 -5.85 2.45
CA LEU A 85 8.48 -6.78 2.98
C LEU A 85 8.27 -8.05 2.14
N ILE A 86 8.38 -7.95 0.81
CA ILE A 86 7.94 -9.01 -0.10
C ILE A 86 9.09 -9.56 -0.92
N ASP A 87 9.86 -8.68 -1.58
CA ASP A 87 10.96 -9.10 -2.46
C ASP A 87 12.16 -8.17 -2.34
N PRO A 88 13.13 -8.49 -1.47
CA PRO A 88 14.35 -7.70 -1.29
C PRO A 88 15.23 -7.60 -2.55
N SER A 89 15.01 -8.46 -3.55
CA SER A 89 15.77 -8.44 -4.81
C SER A 89 15.05 -7.65 -5.92
N ALA A 90 13.83 -7.17 -5.67
CA ALA A 90 13.06 -6.45 -6.67
C ALA A 90 13.78 -5.16 -7.09
N THR A 91 14.11 -5.04 -8.38
CA THR A 91 14.63 -3.79 -8.95
C THR A 91 13.45 -2.94 -9.39
N ILE A 92 13.22 -1.81 -8.71
CA ILE A 92 12.11 -0.92 -9.03
C ILE A 92 12.65 0.32 -9.73
N ALA A 93 12.33 0.44 -11.02
CA ALA A 93 12.61 1.63 -11.81
C ALA A 93 11.47 2.65 -11.59
N LEU A 94 11.77 3.74 -10.87
CA LEU A 94 10.81 4.83 -10.61
C LEU A 94 10.80 5.89 -11.72
N ASP A 95 11.85 5.93 -12.55
CA ASP A 95 12.17 7.02 -13.48
C ASP A 95 11.53 6.91 -14.89
N SER A 96 10.71 5.90 -15.15
CA SER A 96 10.11 5.72 -16.48
C SER A 96 8.72 6.37 -16.60
N GLU A 97 8.72 7.52 -17.29
CA GLU A 97 7.66 8.31 -17.98
C GLU A 97 6.23 8.39 -17.41
#